data_AF-A0A2D5HFI8-F1
#
_entry.id   AF-A0A2D5HFI8-F1
#
_cell.length_a   1.000
_cell.length_b   1.000
_cell.length_c   1.000
_cell.angle_alpha   90.00
_cell.angle_beta   90.00
_cell.angle_gamma   90.00
#
_symmetry.space_group_name_H-M   'P 1'
#
loop_
_entity.id
_entity.type
_entity.pdbx_description
1 polymer ?
#
loop_
_entity_poly.entity_id
_entity_poly.type
_entity_poly.pdbx_seq_one_letter_code
_entity_poly.pdbx_strand_id
1 'polypeptide(L)'
;MTGFDIAVLLFVGLGAITGFIRGFVQEILALGAWVFAIFAIRMLHTPVTDWLIPHIGTESGSGVLAFALLLLVPYAAVKLIAGWAGNKSRASVLGPIDRILGFGFGAVKGVVIVVMAFSVLVLGYDTVWGIGGRPHWITQSRTYPFVNASSEALVQLIAQRRREAGATASDEP
;
A
#
# COMPACT_ATOMS: atom_id res chain seq x y z
N MET A 1 -6.67 -9.25 -26.37
CA MET A 1 -6.06 -8.50 -25.24
C MET A 1 -6.76 -7.16 -25.19
N THR A 2 -7.52 -6.89 -24.14
CA THR A 2 -8.18 -5.60 -23.90
C THR A 2 -7.15 -4.56 -23.45
N GLY A 3 -7.50 -3.27 -23.52
CA GLY A 3 -6.62 -2.20 -23.00
C GLY A 3 -6.29 -2.37 -21.51
N PHE A 4 -7.20 -2.99 -20.75
CA PHE A 4 -6.97 -3.34 -19.36
C PHE A 4 -5.89 -4.42 -19.19
N ASP A 5 -5.91 -5.47 -20.01
CA ASP A 5 -4.89 -6.53 -19.96
C ASP A 5 -3.48 -5.95 -20.24
N ILE A 6 -3.37 -4.98 -21.14
CA ILE A 6 -2.11 -4.27 -21.45
C ILE A 6 -1.67 -3.42 -20.26
N ALA A 7 -2.58 -2.68 -19.62
CA ALA A 7 -2.26 -1.88 -18.43
C ALA A 7 -1.76 -2.77 -17.28
N VAL A 8 -2.44 -3.89 -17.01
CA VAL A 8 -2.04 -4.87 -16.00
C VAL A 8 -0.62 -5.37 -16.28
N LEU A 9 -0.34 -5.82 -17.52
CA LEU A 9 0.98 -6.29 -17.92
C LEU A 9 2.06 -5.20 -17.76
N LEU A 10 1.75 -3.95 -18.07
CA LEU A 10 2.68 -2.83 -17.91
C LEU A 10 3.03 -2.57 -16.45
N PHE A 11 2.04 -2.51 -15.56
CA PHE A 11 2.28 -2.25 -14.14
C PHE A 11 2.99 -3.43 -13.45
N VAL A 12 2.58 -4.66 -13.75
CA VAL A 12 3.24 -5.87 -13.21
C VAL A 12 4.66 -5.99 -13.76
N GLY A 13 4.85 -5.78 -15.06
CA GLY A 13 6.15 -5.81 -15.71
C GLY A 13 7.09 -4.72 -15.17
N LEU A 14 6.60 -3.48 -15.04
CA LEU A 14 7.36 -2.38 -14.45
C LEU A 14 7.68 -2.65 -12.98
N GLY A 15 6.73 -3.21 -12.22
CA GLY A 15 6.93 -3.67 -10.86
C GLY A 15 8.06 -4.69 -10.77
N ALA A 16 8.03 -5.71 -11.64
CA ALA A 16 9.04 -6.75 -11.68
C ALA A 16 10.43 -6.22 -12.09
N ILE A 17 10.50 -5.36 -13.10
CA ILE A 17 11.76 -4.72 -13.55
C ILE A 17 12.34 -3.84 -12.44
N THR A 18 11.51 -2.99 -11.82
CA THR A 18 11.97 -2.12 -10.72
C THR A 18 12.44 -2.94 -9.52
N GLY A 19 11.74 -4.03 -9.20
CA GLY A 19 12.14 -4.99 -8.17
C GLY A 19 13.45 -5.70 -8.51
N PHE A 20 13.70 -6.05 -9.76
CA PHE A 20 14.98 -6.62 -10.19
C PHE A 20 16.15 -5.63 -10.04
N ILE A 21 15.94 -4.36 -10.42
CA ILE A 21 16.95 -3.30 -10.32
C ILE A 21 17.29 -3.00 -8.85
N ARG A 22 16.27 -2.93 -7.98
CA ARG A 22 16.41 -2.61 -6.56
C ARG A 22 16.78 -3.82 -5.70
N GLY A 23 16.46 -5.04 -6.12
CA GLY A 23 16.68 -6.24 -5.34
C GLY A 23 15.68 -6.39 -4.17
N PHE A 24 15.56 -7.62 -3.67
CA PHE A 24 14.60 -8.00 -2.65
C PHE A 24 14.84 -7.29 -1.31
N VAL A 25 16.08 -7.25 -0.85
CA VAL A 25 16.43 -6.64 0.46
C VAL A 25 16.04 -5.17 0.50
N GLN A 26 16.28 -4.42 -0.58
CA GLN A 26 15.89 -3.02 -0.64
C GLN A 26 14.37 -2.86 -0.61
N GLU A 27 13.66 -3.69 -1.37
CA GLU A 27 12.21 -3.63 -1.50
C GLU A 27 11.50 -3.98 -0.17
N ILE A 28 11.94 -5.03 0.53
CA ILE A 28 11.33 -5.42 1.81
C ILE A 28 11.61 -4.40 2.92
N LEU A 29 12.83 -3.85 2.98
CA LEU A 29 13.16 -2.80 3.94
C LEU A 29 12.44 -1.47 3.62
N ALA A 30 12.22 -1.17 2.33
CA ALA A 30 11.43 -0.02 1.92
C ALA A 30 9.95 -0.14 2.31
N LEU A 31 9.37 -1.35 2.29
CA LEU A 31 8.05 -1.57 2.88
C LEU A 31 8.11 -1.47 4.41
N GLY A 32 9.16 -2.00 5.04
CA GLY A 32 9.41 -1.85 6.46
C GLY A 32 9.46 -0.39 6.92
N ALA A 33 9.95 0.53 6.08
CA ALA A 33 9.95 1.97 6.37
C ALA A 33 8.55 2.54 6.61
N TRP A 34 7.55 2.08 5.86
CA TRP A 34 6.16 2.48 6.07
C TRP A 34 5.61 1.94 7.39
N VAL A 35 5.87 0.66 7.69
CA VAL A 35 5.45 0.04 8.95
C VAL A 35 6.08 0.77 10.14
N PHE A 36 7.38 1.08 10.05
CA PHE A 36 8.10 1.80 11.08
C PHE A 36 7.59 3.23 11.26
N ALA A 37 7.28 3.95 10.17
CA ALA A 37 6.70 5.29 10.26
C ALA A 37 5.31 5.26 10.90
N ILE A 38 4.45 4.32 10.53
CA ILE A 38 3.13 4.14 11.16
C ILE A 38 3.28 3.86 12.66
N PHE A 39 4.23 3.00 13.03
CA PHE A 39 4.52 2.71 14.43
C PHE A 39 5.00 3.94 15.20
N ALA A 40 5.91 4.73 14.61
CA ALA A 40 6.40 5.97 15.18
C ALA A 40 5.25 6.98 15.38
N ILE A 41 4.37 7.16 14.40
CA ILE A 41 3.17 8.00 14.52
C ILE A 41 2.29 7.46 15.65
N ARG A 42 1.97 6.17 15.66
CA ARG A 42 1.07 5.55 16.64
C ARG A 42 1.53 5.72 18.09
N MET A 43 2.84 5.73 18.34
CA MET A 43 3.40 5.86 19.69
C MET A 43 3.76 7.28 20.07
N LEU A 44 4.26 8.08 19.12
CA LEU A 44 4.89 9.37 19.42
C LEU A 44 4.04 10.57 19.01
N HIS A 45 2.89 10.38 18.34
CA HIS A 45 2.08 11.51 17.85
C HIS A 45 1.65 12.45 18.96
N THR A 46 1.05 11.95 20.05
CA THR A 46 0.65 12.78 21.20
C THR A 46 1.83 13.50 21.86
N PRO A 47 2.90 12.81 22.33
CA PRO A 47 3.99 13.50 23.02
C PRO A 47 4.74 14.50 22.13
N VAL A 48 4.87 14.23 20.83
CA VAL A 48 5.48 15.18 19.89
C VAL A 48 4.55 16.37 19.64
N THR A 49 3.24 16.14 19.53
CA THR A 49 2.24 17.22 19.40
C THR A 49 2.31 18.15 20.60
N ASP A 50 2.28 17.61 21.82
CA ASP A 50 2.34 18.38 23.07
C ASP A 50 3.64 19.18 23.18
N TRP A 51 4.76 18.59 22.75
CA TRP A 51 6.05 19.29 22.70
C TRP A 51 6.07 20.44 21.67
N LEU A 52 5.30 20.31 20.57
CA LEU A 52 5.18 21.34 19.53
C LEU A 52 4.21 22.48 19.91
N ILE A 53 3.20 22.24 20.76
CA ILE A 53 2.19 23.25 21.15
C ILE A 53 2.80 24.59 21.58
N PRO A 54 3.81 24.64 22.48
CA PRO A 54 4.43 25.91 22.89
C PRO A 54 5.11 26.67 21.75
N HIS A 55 5.54 25.96 20.69
CA HIS A 55 6.30 26.53 19.59
C HIS A 55 5.40 27.01 18.43
N ILE A 56 4.26 26.34 18.21
CA ILE A 56 3.33 26.66 17.11
C ILE A 56 2.14 27.48 17.58
N GLY A 57 1.79 27.38 18.88
CA GLY A 57 0.70 28.14 19.50
C GLY A 57 -0.71 27.59 19.20
N THR A 58 -0.85 26.54 18.40
CA THR A 58 -2.15 25.89 18.12
C THR A 58 -2.05 24.37 18.19
N GLU A 59 -3.05 23.72 18.76
CA GLU A 59 -3.10 22.26 18.86
C GLU A 59 -3.20 21.60 17.47
N SER A 60 -4.05 22.14 16.58
CA SER A 60 -4.22 21.61 15.23
C SER A 60 -2.93 21.73 14.39
N GLY A 61 -2.25 22.88 14.46
CA GLY A 61 -0.98 23.09 13.74
C GLY A 61 0.12 22.15 14.24
N SER A 62 0.22 21.98 15.56
CA SER A 62 1.14 21.02 16.19
C SER A 62 0.84 19.58 15.81
N GLY A 63 -0.43 19.17 15.82
CA GLY A 63 -0.83 17.81 15.45
C GLY A 63 -0.48 17.47 14.00
N VAL A 64 -0.68 18.41 13.08
CA VAL A 64 -0.33 18.25 11.66
C VAL A 64 1.18 18.19 11.46
N LEU A 65 1.94 19.09 12.10
CA LEU A 65 3.40 19.08 11.98
C LEU A 65 4.02 17.84 12.63
N ALA A 66 3.52 17.42 13.80
CA ALA A 66 3.96 16.18 14.46
C ALA A 66 3.73 14.97 13.56
N PHE A 67 2.55 14.87 12.93
CA PHE A 67 2.27 13.80 11.96
C PHE A 67 3.24 13.83 10.78
N ALA A 68 3.47 15.01 10.18
CA ALA A 68 4.39 15.15 9.05
C ALA A 68 5.83 14.76 9.42
N LEU A 69 6.32 15.19 10.59
CA LEU A 69 7.65 14.84 11.08
C LEU A 69 7.79 13.34 11.37
N LEU A 70 6.82 12.75 12.06
CA LEU A 70 6.83 11.33 12.42
C LEU A 70 6.58 10.41 11.22
N LEU A 71 5.96 10.91 10.16
CA LEU A 71 5.91 10.21 8.89
C LEU A 71 7.26 10.32 8.16
N LEU A 72 7.73 11.54 7.90
CA LEU A 72 8.84 11.79 6.99
C LEU A 72 10.20 11.41 7.56
N VAL A 73 10.48 11.75 8.82
CA VAL A 73 11.82 11.56 9.41
C VAL A 73 12.14 10.06 9.58
N PRO A 74 11.29 9.26 10.25
CA PRO A 74 11.53 7.81 10.39
C PRO A 74 11.52 7.09 9.05
N TYR A 75 10.58 7.44 8.16
CA TYR A 75 10.51 6.86 6.82
C TYR A 75 11.79 7.13 6.02
N ALA A 76 12.26 8.39 5.99
CA ALA A 76 13.47 8.76 5.29
C ALA A 76 14.69 8.02 5.87
N ALA A 77 14.81 7.96 7.20
CA ALA A 77 15.90 7.24 7.86
C ALA A 77 15.94 5.76 7.47
N VAL A 78 14.82 5.04 7.58
CA VAL A 78 14.75 3.62 7.20
C VAL A 78 14.95 3.43 5.70
N LYS A 79 14.44 4.33 4.86
CA LYS A 79 14.62 4.27 3.41
C LYS A 79 16.08 4.44 2.99
N LEU A 80 16.84 5.31 3.66
CA LEU A 80 18.27 5.45 3.42
C LEU A 80 19.01 4.15 3.78
N ILE A 81 18.68 3.56 4.93
CA ILE A 81 19.23 2.27 5.36
C ILE A 81 18.87 1.16 4.37
N ALA A 82 17.62 1.12 3.89
CA ALA A 82 17.16 0.17 2.89
C ALA A 82 17.97 0.26 1.58
N GLY A 83 18.24 1.48 1.10
CA GLY A 83 19.06 1.71 -0.08
C GLY A 83 20.51 1.23 0.12
N TRP A 84 21.11 1.53 1.27
CA TRP A 84 22.46 1.07 1.60
C TRP A 84 22.55 -0.45 1.73
N ALA A 85 21.61 -1.07 2.47
CA ALA A 85 21.55 -2.51 2.67
C ALA A 85 21.29 -3.25 1.35
N GLY A 86 20.40 -2.71 0.52
CA GLY A 86 20.15 -3.20 -0.83
C GLY A 86 21.39 -3.19 -1.70
N ASN A 87 22.12 -2.07 -1.74
CA ASN A 87 23.36 -1.96 -2.50
C ASN A 87 24.41 -2.99 -2.05
N LYS A 88 24.55 -3.20 -0.73
CA LYS A 88 25.45 -4.23 -0.18
C LYS A 88 25.00 -5.65 -0.54
N SER A 89 23.72 -5.95 -0.45
CA SER A 89 23.15 -7.25 -0.84
C SER A 89 23.50 -7.58 -2.30
N ARG A 90 23.26 -6.62 -3.21
CA ARG A 90 23.50 -6.78 -4.65
C ARG A 90 24.98 -6.84 -5.03
N ALA A 91 25.88 -6.29 -4.21
CA ALA A 91 27.33 -6.35 -4.41
C ALA A 91 27.95 -7.65 -3.85
N SER A 92 27.19 -8.44 -3.10
CA SER A 92 27.66 -9.71 -2.51
C SER A 92 27.52 -10.88 -3.48
N VAL A 93 28.03 -12.05 -3.08
CA VAL A 93 27.85 -13.33 -3.79
C VAL A 93 26.37 -13.68 -3.96
N LEU A 94 25.50 -13.22 -3.05
CA LEU A 94 24.05 -13.42 -3.12
C LEU A 94 23.34 -12.44 -4.07
N GLY A 95 24.05 -11.51 -4.70
CA GLY A 95 23.48 -10.46 -5.54
C GLY A 95 22.53 -10.97 -6.64
N PRO A 96 22.86 -12.04 -7.40
CA PRO A 96 21.93 -12.60 -8.37
C PRO A 96 20.62 -13.12 -7.76
N ILE A 97 20.70 -13.77 -6.60
CA ILE A 97 19.52 -14.29 -5.87
C ILE A 97 18.66 -13.12 -5.40
N ASP A 98 19.27 -12.08 -4.82
CA ASP A 98 18.58 -10.88 -4.36
C ASP A 98 17.81 -10.18 -5.49
N ARG A 99 18.37 -10.13 -6.71
CA ARG A 99 17.71 -9.56 -7.89
C ARG A 99 16.55 -10.42 -8.39
N ILE A 100 16.69 -11.74 -8.42
CA ILE A 100 15.61 -12.66 -8.84
C ILE A 100 14.45 -12.61 -7.86
N LEU A 101 14.73 -12.65 -6.55
CA LEU A 101 13.71 -12.46 -5.51
C LEU A 101 13.08 -11.07 -5.61
N GLY A 102 13.88 -10.04 -5.91
CA GLY A 102 13.42 -8.68 -6.15
C GLY A 102 12.46 -8.61 -7.34
N PHE A 103 12.74 -9.32 -8.43
CA PHE A 103 11.84 -9.42 -9.58
C PHE A 103 10.49 -10.03 -9.19
N GLY A 104 10.49 -11.17 -8.50
CA GLY A 104 9.27 -11.82 -8.05
C GLY A 104 8.46 -10.95 -7.10
N PHE A 105 9.12 -10.35 -6.11
CA PHE A 105 8.48 -9.42 -5.17
C PHE A 105 7.93 -8.17 -5.86
N GLY A 106 8.69 -7.62 -6.81
CA GLY A 106 8.27 -6.48 -7.63
C GLY A 106 7.04 -6.79 -8.48
N ALA A 107 6.96 -8.00 -9.04
CA ALA A 107 5.78 -8.47 -9.78
C ALA A 107 4.56 -8.56 -8.86
N VAL A 108 4.70 -9.19 -7.68
CA VAL A 108 3.63 -9.28 -6.67
C VAL A 108 3.14 -7.89 -6.27
N LYS A 109 4.05 -6.96 -5.96
CA LYS A 109 3.71 -5.58 -5.65
C LYS A 109 2.99 -4.89 -6.80
N GLY A 110 3.44 -5.11 -8.04
CA GLY A 110 2.78 -4.60 -9.24
C GLY A 110 1.35 -5.11 -9.37
N VAL A 111 1.10 -6.40 -9.11
CA VAL A 111 -0.25 -6.97 -9.09
C VAL A 111 -1.10 -6.31 -8.01
N VAL A 112 -0.58 -6.16 -6.79
CA VAL A 112 -1.29 -5.49 -5.69
C VAL A 112 -1.67 -4.06 -6.06
N ILE A 113 -0.75 -3.28 -6.66
CA ILE A 113 -1.01 -1.91 -7.10
C ILE A 113 -2.13 -1.89 -8.15
N VAL A 114 -2.10 -2.79 -9.14
CA VAL A 114 -3.14 -2.88 -10.17
C VAL A 114 -4.50 -3.22 -9.58
N VAL A 115 -4.56 -4.20 -8.68
CA VAL A 115 -5.80 -4.61 -8.00
C VAL A 115 -6.38 -3.45 -7.19
N MET A 116 -5.55 -2.73 -6.43
CA MET A 116 -6.00 -1.56 -5.67
C MET A 116 -6.50 -0.44 -6.59
N ALA A 117 -5.73 -0.08 -7.63
CA ALA A 117 -6.10 0.96 -8.58
C ALA A 117 -7.42 0.63 -9.31
N PHE A 118 -7.58 -0.63 -9.73
CA PHE A 118 -8.81 -1.09 -10.36
C PHE A 118 -9.99 -1.10 -9.38
N SER A 119 -9.79 -1.55 -8.14
CA SER A 119 -10.84 -1.53 -7.12
C SER A 119 -11.37 -0.13 -6.88
N VAL A 120 -10.48 0.87 -6.80
CA VAL A 120 -10.86 2.28 -6.69
C VAL A 120 -11.60 2.77 -7.94
N LEU A 121 -11.15 2.38 -9.14
CA LEU A 121 -11.81 2.75 -10.39
C LEU A 121 -13.23 2.17 -10.47
N VAL A 122 -13.42 0.89 -10.14
CA VAL A 122 -14.73 0.24 -10.12
C VAL A 122 -15.63 0.86 -9.05
N LEU A 123 -15.12 1.07 -7.83
CA LEU A 123 -15.87 1.76 -6.78
C LEU A 123 -16.33 3.15 -7.22
N GLY A 124 -15.44 3.93 -7.84
CA GLY A 124 -15.79 5.24 -8.38
C GLY A 124 -16.86 5.15 -9.46
N TYR A 125 -16.73 4.18 -10.37
CA TYR A 125 -17.69 3.98 -11.45
C TYR A 125 -19.07 3.56 -10.91
N ASP A 126 -19.11 2.61 -9.98
CA ASP A 126 -20.34 2.14 -9.33
C ASP A 126 -21.01 3.25 -8.50
N THR A 127 -20.23 4.13 -7.87
CA THR A 127 -20.75 5.26 -7.09
C THR A 127 -21.40 6.33 -7.97
N VAL A 128 -20.83 6.58 -9.15
CA VAL A 128 -21.28 7.68 -10.03
C VAL A 128 -22.35 7.24 -11.05
N TRP A 129 -22.25 6.01 -11.58
CA TRP A 129 -23.13 5.53 -12.67
C TRP A 129 -23.94 4.28 -12.30
N GLY A 130 -23.80 3.76 -11.08
CA GLY A 130 -24.45 2.51 -10.65
C GLY A 130 -23.82 1.26 -11.28
N ILE A 131 -24.16 0.10 -10.72
CA ILE A 131 -23.57 -1.21 -11.06
C ILE A 131 -23.74 -1.57 -12.56
N GLY A 132 -24.76 -1.02 -13.22
CA GLY A 132 -25.10 -1.30 -14.62
C GLY A 132 -24.31 -0.51 -15.68
N GLY A 133 -23.55 0.53 -15.30
CA GLY A 133 -22.84 1.35 -16.31
C GLY A 133 -21.45 0.80 -16.69
N ARG A 134 -20.94 -0.24 -16.03
CA ARG A 134 -19.54 -0.67 -16.12
C ARG A 134 -19.08 -0.82 -17.59
N PRO A 135 -18.03 -0.08 -18.03
CA PRO A 135 -17.62 -0.09 -19.43
C PRO A 135 -17.23 -1.47 -19.95
N HIS A 136 -17.62 -1.79 -21.18
CA HIS A 136 -17.37 -3.11 -21.80
C HIS A 136 -15.89 -3.51 -21.88
N TRP A 137 -14.97 -2.55 -21.97
CA TRP A 137 -13.53 -2.82 -21.99
C TRP A 137 -12.97 -3.33 -20.66
N ILE A 138 -13.73 -3.19 -19.56
CA ILE A 138 -13.42 -3.74 -18.24
C ILE A 138 -14.04 -5.14 -18.09
N THR A 139 -15.35 -5.26 -18.35
CA THR A 139 -16.12 -6.49 -18.11
C THR A 139 -15.73 -7.64 -19.06
N GLN A 140 -15.18 -7.32 -20.24
CA GLN A 140 -14.67 -8.33 -21.19
C GLN A 140 -13.22 -8.76 -20.92
N SER A 141 -12.52 -8.17 -19.95
CA SER A 141 -11.10 -8.51 -19.71
C SER A 141 -10.95 -9.86 -19.01
N ARG A 142 -9.89 -10.61 -19.33
CA ARG A 142 -9.66 -11.95 -18.73
C ARG A 142 -9.33 -11.87 -17.24
N THR A 143 -8.80 -10.74 -16.81
CA THR A 143 -8.41 -10.48 -15.42
C THR A 143 -9.60 -10.03 -14.56
N TYR A 144 -10.69 -9.54 -15.17
CA TYR A 144 -11.88 -9.06 -14.47
C TYR A 144 -12.49 -10.07 -13.47
N PRO A 145 -12.69 -11.36 -13.81
CA PRO A 145 -13.29 -12.32 -12.88
C PRO A 145 -12.47 -12.50 -11.60
N PHE A 146 -11.14 -12.55 -11.72
CA PHE A 146 -10.23 -12.71 -10.58
C PHE A 146 -10.24 -11.47 -9.68
N VAL A 147 -10.21 -10.28 -10.28
CA VAL A 147 -10.19 -9.03 -9.52
C VAL A 147 -11.55 -8.78 -8.85
N ASN A 148 -12.67 -9.02 -9.56
CA ASN A 148 -14.01 -8.88 -8.99
C ASN A 148 -14.24 -9.84 -7.82
N ALA A 149 -13.82 -11.11 -7.95
CA ALA A 149 -13.94 -12.09 -6.85
C ALA A 149 -13.12 -11.69 -5.61
N SER A 150 -11.92 -11.14 -5.82
CA SER A 150 -11.08 -10.63 -4.73
C SER A 150 -11.71 -9.43 -4.03
N SER A 151 -12.33 -8.52 -4.79
CA SER A 151 -13.05 -7.36 -4.24
C SER A 151 -14.29 -7.77 -3.44
N GLU A 152 -15.07 -8.73 -3.94
CA GLU A 152 -16.24 -9.25 -3.21
C GLU A 152 -15.84 -9.90 -1.88
N ALA A 153 -14.75 -10.67 -1.85
CA ALA A 153 -14.23 -11.27 -0.63
C ALA A 153 -13.83 -10.21 0.42
N LEU A 154 -13.18 -9.12 -0.02
CA LEU A 154 -12.85 -7.99 0.86
C LEU A 154 -14.12 -7.30 1.41
N VAL A 155 -15.13 -7.07 0.58
CA VAL A 155 -16.41 -6.46 1.00
C VAL A 155 -17.13 -7.34 2.01
N GLN A 156 -17.15 -8.66 1.80
CA GLN A 156 -17.76 -9.61 2.74
C GLN A 156 -17.05 -9.61 4.09
N LEU A 157 -15.71 -9.59 4.11
CA LEU A 157 -14.92 -9.50 5.35
C LEU A 157 -15.24 -8.20 6.12
N ILE A 158 -15.34 -7.07 5.42
CA ILE A 158 -15.71 -5.79 6.05
C ILE A 158 -17.14 -5.82 6.60
N ALA A 159 -18.09 -6.36 5.83
CA ALA A 159 -19.49 -6.49 6.24
C ALA A 159 -19.64 -7.44 7.44
N GLN A 160 -18.84 -8.50 7.51
CA GLN A 160 -18.80 -9.40 8.65
C GLN A 160 -18.26 -8.71 9.90
N ARG A 161 -17.13 -8.00 9.79
CA ARG A 161 -16.55 -7.24 10.92
C ARG A 161 -17.52 -6.17 11.46
N ARG A 162 -18.27 -5.48 10.60
CA ARG A 162 -19.31 -4.52 11.03
C ARG A 162 -20.44 -5.19 11.80
N ARG A 163 -20.87 -6.39 11.39
CA ARG A 163 -21.92 -7.15 12.10
C ARG A 163 -21.46 -7.64 13.47
N GLU A 164 -20.24 -8.17 13.54
CA GLU A 164 -19.63 -8.62 14.81
C GLU A 164 -19.46 -7.46 15.80
N ALA A 165 -19.02 -6.29 15.34
CA ALA A 165 -18.90 -5.08 16.15
C ALA A 165 -20.27 -4.51 16.58
N GLY A 166 -21.29 -4.61 15.72
CA GLY A 166 -22.66 -4.20 16.05
C GLY A 166 -23.32 -5.12 17.09
N ALA A 167 -23.07 -6.43 17.00
CA ALA A 167 -23.59 -7.41 17.95
C ALA A 167 -22.97 -7.26 19.35
N THR A 168 -21.68 -6.92 19.43
CA THR A 168 -21.01 -6.63 20.72
C THR A 168 -21.49 -5.32 21.36
N ALA A 169 -21.89 -4.32 20.56
CA ALA A 169 -22.48 -3.08 21.06
C ALA A 169 -23.93 -3.22 21.54
N SER A 170 -24.65 -4.26 21.11
CA SER A 170 -26.02 -4.55 21.57
C SER A 170 -26.10 -5.45 22.81
N ASP A 171 -24.98 -6.04 23.24
CA ASP A 171 -24.87 -6.94 24.40
C ASP A 171 -24.28 -6.24 25.65
N GLU A 172 -23.96 -4.93 25.59
CA GLU A 172 -23.64 -4.11 26.76
C GLU A 172 -24.94 -3.56 27.39
N PRO A 173 -25.32 -3.99 28.62
CA PRO A 173 -26.54 -3.57 29.32
C PRO A 173 -26.48 -2.17 29.94
#